data_AF-A0A927G6P5-F1
#
_entry.id   AF-A0A927G6P5-F1
#
_cell.length_a   1.000
_cell.length_b   1.000
_cell.length_c   1.000
_cell.angle_alpha   90.00
_cell.angle_beta   90.00
_cell.angle_gamma   90.00
#
_symmetry.space_group_name_H-M   'P 1'
#
loop_
_entity.id
_entity.type
_entity.pdbx_description
1 polymer ?
#
loop_
_entity_poly.entity_id
_entity_poly.type
_entity_poly.pdbx_seq_one_letter_code
_entity_poly.pdbx_strand_id
1 'polypeptide(L)'
;MIEMKIGARREISFHIQDIEMIKRASITYSKSGGIIHEKEVFHATAFPRVLTRLFEITDELKHEIIFKEPVTYRGYFGIKKKVNKVLVYIEDSDRFAHILEQKIEDIEGLVTNFK
;
A
#
# COMPACT_ATOMS: atom_id res chain seq x y z
N MET A 1 -2.48 -6.36 -18.89
CA MET A 1 -2.72 -6.54 -17.45
C MET A 1 -1.40 -6.27 -16.74
N ILE A 2 -1.32 -5.27 -15.86
CA ILE A 2 -0.07 -4.89 -15.17
C ILE A 2 -0.12 -5.49 -13.77
N GLU A 3 0.78 -6.42 -13.47
CA GLU A 3 0.98 -6.96 -12.13
C GLU A 3 2.02 -6.13 -11.38
N MET A 4 1.64 -5.68 -10.19
CA MET A 4 2.51 -4.98 -9.27
C MET A 4 2.94 -5.93 -8.16
N LYS A 5 4.21 -5.85 -7.76
CA LYS A 5 4.76 -6.61 -6.65
C LYS A 5 5.52 -5.69 -5.70
N ILE A 6 5.16 -5.69 -4.42
CA ILE A 6 5.81 -4.88 -3.39
C ILE A 6 6.41 -5.81 -2.32
N GLY A 7 7.72 -5.65 -2.09
CA GLY A 7 8.46 -6.35 -1.05
C GLY A 7 9.24 -7.57 -1.55
N ALA A 8 9.97 -8.21 -0.63
CA ALA A 8 10.80 -9.39 -0.89
C ALA A 8 10.39 -10.56 0.02
N ARG A 9 10.85 -10.60 1.28
CA ARG A 9 10.52 -11.68 2.24
C ARG A 9 9.04 -11.72 2.63
N ARG A 10 8.46 -10.52 2.77
CA ARG A 10 7.01 -10.30 2.77
C ARG A 10 6.70 -9.63 1.45
N GLU A 11 5.75 -10.17 0.72
CA GLU A 11 5.40 -9.68 -0.60
C GLU A 11 3.88 -9.61 -0.75
N ILE A 12 3.42 -8.57 -1.42
CA ILE A 12 2.05 -8.48 -1.94
C ILE A 12 2.15 -8.34 -3.45
N SER A 13 1.36 -9.13 -4.16
CA SER A 13 1.15 -9.01 -5.60
C SER A 13 -0.30 -8.65 -5.85
N PHE A 14 -0.54 -7.66 -6.71
CA PHE A 14 -1.87 -7.20 -7.09
C PHE A 14 -1.86 -6.68 -8.52
N HIS A 15 -3.01 -6.70 -9.18
CA HIS A 15 -3.18 -6.00 -10.45
C HIS A 15 -3.44 -4.53 -10.18
N ILE A 16 -2.96 -3.66 -11.06
CA ILE A 16 -3.20 -2.22 -10.89
C ILE A 16 -4.70 -1.88 -10.92
N GLN A 17 -5.51 -2.69 -11.60
CA GLN A 17 -6.96 -2.56 -11.65
C GLN A 17 -7.66 -2.93 -10.33
N ASP A 18 -6.97 -3.62 -9.43
CA ASP A 18 -7.48 -3.95 -8.09
C ASP A 18 -7.46 -2.73 -7.16
N ILE A 19 -6.72 -1.67 -7.53
CA ILE A 19 -6.66 -0.41 -6.79
C ILE A 19 -7.98 0.32 -6.95
N GLU A 20 -8.58 0.70 -5.83
CA GLU A 20 -9.73 1.60 -5.76
C GLU A 20 -9.27 3.06 -5.74
N MET A 21 -8.31 3.38 -4.87
CA MET A 21 -7.75 4.73 -4.77
C MET A 21 -6.37 4.72 -4.12
N ILE A 22 -5.61 5.79 -4.40
CA ILE A 22 -4.36 6.11 -3.72
C ILE A 22 -4.58 7.46 -3.02
N LYS A 23 -4.17 7.56 -1.76
CA LYS A 23 -4.31 8.82 -0.99
C LYS A 23 -3.13 9.06 -0.07
N ARG A 24 -2.93 10.32 0.31
CA ARG A 24 -2.07 10.68 1.43
C ARG A 24 -2.59 10.03 2.70
N ALA A 25 -1.67 9.50 3.50
CA ALA A 25 -2.05 8.89 4.75
C ALA A 25 -2.41 9.95 5.79
N SER A 26 -3.39 9.63 6.62
CA SER A 26 -3.83 10.48 7.72
C SER A 26 -3.92 9.66 9.00
N ILE A 27 -3.37 10.20 10.09
CA ILE A 27 -3.52 9.56 11.40
C ILE A 27 -5.00 9.65 11.81
N THR A 28 -5.63 8.49 12.01
CA THR A 28 -7.00 8.44 12.50
C THR A 28 -6.97 8.23 14.01
N TYR A 29 -7.73 9.06 14.75
CA TYR A 29 -7.84 8.98 16.21
C TYR A 29 -9.20 8.39 16.61
N SER A 30 -9.21 7.60 17.68
CA SER A 30 -10.44 7.12 18.31
C SER A 30 -11.16 8.26 19.03
N LYS A 31 -12.45 8.04 19.37
CA LYS A 31 -13.22 8.97 20.22
C LYS A 31 -12.58 9.21 21.60
N SER A 32 -11.69 8.31 22.04
CA SER A 32 -10.94 8.41 23.29
C SER A 32 -9.54 9.02 23.11
N GLY A 33 -9.19 9.53 21.92
CA GLY A 33 -7.90 10.16 21.63
C GLY A 33 -6.74 9.20 21.33
N GLY A 34 -6.98 7.90 21.28
CA GLY A 34 -5.95 6.90 20.91
C GLY A 34 -5.75 6.80 19.40
N ILE A 35 -4.53 6.51 18.94
CA ILE A 35 -4.27 6.24 17.52
C ILE A 35 -4.95 4.93 17.11
N ILE A 36 -5.72 4.95 16.03
CA ILE A 36 -6.36 3.76 15.48
C ILE A 36 -5.32 2.97 14.69
N HIS A 37 -4.94 1.82 15.22
CA HIS A 37 -4.15 0.84 14.47
C HIS A 37 -5.08 0.02 13.58
N GLU A 38 -4.95 0.25 12.28
CA GLU A 38 -5.74 -0.48 11.30
C GLU A 38 -5.29 -1.93 11.18
N LYS A 39 -6.27 -2.83 11.14
CA LYS A 39 -6.06 -4.26 10.93
C LYS A 39 -6.10 -4.56 9.42
N GLU A 40 -5.58 -5.72 9.03
CA GLU A 40 -5.62 -6.19 7.63
C GLU A 40 -4.94 -5.24 6.64
N VAL A 41 -3.79 -4.69 7.05
CA VAL A 41 -2.94 -3.83 6.22
C VAL A 41 -1.61 -4.48 5.91
N PHE A 42 -1.08 -4.23 4.71
CA PHE A 42 0.29 -4.57 4.35
C PHE A 42 1.19 -3.33 4.50
N HIS A 43 2.28 -3.45 5.28
CA HIS A 43 3.23 -2.35 5.45
C HIS A 43 4.37 -2.49 4.45
N ALA A 44 4.40 -1.61 3.45
CA ALA A 44 5.48 -1.48 2.49
C ALA A 44 6.54 -0.52 3.06
N THR A 45 7.46 -1.07 3.86
CA THR A 45 8.57 -0.32 4.47
C THR A 45 9.89 -0.71 3.81
N ALA A 46 10.80 0.24 3.66
CA ALA A 46 12.16 -0.04 3.21
C ALA A 46 12.97 -0.70 4.33
N PHE A 47 12.68 -0.31 5.58
CA PHE A 47 13.34 -0.84 6.76
C PHE A 47 12.38 -1.66 7.64
N PRO A 48 12.83 -2.76 8.29
CA PRO A 48 12.02 -3.45 9.29
C PRO A 48 11.68 -2.51 10.45
N ARG A 49 10.39 -2.46 10.83
CA ARG A 49 9.90 -1.56 11.88
C ARG A 49 10.51 -1.75 13.28
N VAL A 50 11.05 -2.94 13.54
CA VAL A 50 11.79 -3.20 14.79
C VAL A 50 13.07 -2.36 14.84
N LEU A 51 13.73 -2.22 13.69
CA LEU A 51 14.97 -1.47 13.59
C LEU A 51 14.71 0.04 13.54
N THR A 52 13.64 0.50 12.89
CA THR A 52 13.26 1.93 12.89
C THR A 52 13.03 2.48 14.29
N ARG A 53 12.47 1.68 15.20
CA ARG A 53 12.32 2.07 16.62
C ARG A 53 13.63 2.15 17.39
N LEU A 54 14.59 1.28 17.07
CA LEU A 54 15.89 1.22 17.75
C LEU A 54 16.86 2.30 17.28
N PHE A 55 16.78 2.68 16.01
CA PHE A 55 17.68 3.64 15.39
C PHE A 55 17.10 5.05 15.25
N GLU A 56 15.89 5.30 15.79
CA GLU A 56 15.15 6.55 15.65
C GLU A 56 14.91 6.99 14.18
N ILE A 57 15.12 6.07 13.21
CA ILE A 57 14.84 6.29 11.80
C ILE A 57 13.35 6.11 11.60
N THR A 58 12.58 7.20 11.53
CA THR A 58 11.15 7.13 11.30
C THR A 58 10.86 7.06 9.79
N ASP A 59 10.66 5.85 9.27
CA ASP A 59 9.89 5.64 8.04
C ASP A 59 8.46 6.15 8.32
N GLU A 60 8.17 7.41 7.98
CA GLU A 60 6.86 8.02 8.16
C GLU A 60 5.85 7.45 7.16
N LEU A 61 4.61 7.25 7.61
CA LEU A 61 3.54 6.81 6.71
C LEU A 61 3.16 7.95 5.78
N LYS A 62 3.38 7.79 4.47
CA LYS A 62 3.14 8.86 3.49
C LYS A 62 1.88 8.65 2.66
N HIS A 63 1.65 7.43 2.18
CA HIS A 63 0.53 7.10 1.30
C HIS A 63 -0.16 5.78 1.68
N GLU A 64 -1.42 5.67 1.25
CA GLU A 64 -2.24 4.47 1.35
C GLU A 64 -2.73 4.09 -0.05
N ILE A 65 -2.59 2.81 -0.41
CA ILE A 65 -3.22 2.21 -1.59
C ILE A 65 -4.37 1.36 -1.09
N ILE A 66 -5.60 1.72 -1.44
CA ILE A 66 -6.82 1.01 -1.05
C ILE A 66 -7.27 0.12 -2.21
N PHE A 67 -7.63 -1.12 -1.90
CA PHE A 67 -8.08 -2.09 -2.89
C PHE A 67 -9.61 -2.19 -2.94
N LYS A 68 -10.15 -2.42 -4.13
CA LYS A 68 -11.59 -2.67 -4.37
C LYS A 68 -12.08 -3.91 -3.62
N GLU A 69 -11.24 -4.93 -3.59
CA GLU A 69 -11.47 -6.20 -2.90
C GLU A 69 -10.21 -6.62 -2.13
N PRO A 70 -10.33 -7.40 -1.04
CA PRO A 70 -9.17 -7.81 -0.26
C PRO A 70 -8.17 -8.65 -1.07
N VAL A 71 -6.92 -8.20 -1.15
CA VAL A 71 -5.84 -8.88 -1.87
C VAL A 71 -5.07 -9.81 -0.96
N THR A 72 -4.61 -10.95 -1.47
CA THR A 72 -3.76 -11.88 -0.72
C THR A 72 -2.30 -11.44 -0.74
N TYR A 73 -1.68 -11.31 0.43
CA TYR A 73 -0.23 -11.16 0.56
C TYR A 73 0.41 -12.38 1.22
N ARG A 74 1.69 -12.56 0.95
CA ARG A 74 2.55 -13.58 1.55
C ARG A 74 3.40 -12.95 2.67
N GLY A 75 3.16 -13.39 3.89
CA GLY A 75 3.90 -13.00 5.08
C GLY A 75 5.18 -13.82 5.29
N TYR A 76 5.81 -13.60 6.45
CA TYR A 76 6.95 -14.41 6.89
C TYR A 76 6.56 -15.89 6.94
N PHE A 77 7.48 -16.76 6.55
CA PHE A 77 7.28 -18.22 6.49
C PHE A 77 6.18 -18.70 5.52
N GLY A 78 5.76 -17.85 4.58
CA GLY A 78 4.77 -18.24 3.56
C GLY A 78 3.31 -18.18 4.01
N ILE A 79 3.03 -17.65 5.21
CA ILE A 79 1.67 -17.46 5.71
C ILE A 79 0.93 -16.48 4.80
N LYS A 80 -0.19 -16.91 4.22
CA LYS A 80 -1.04 -16.05 3.38
C LYS A 80 -2.07 -15.31 4.26
N LYS A 81 -2.29 -14.04 3.99
CA LYS A 81 -3.34 -13.23 4.63
C LYS A 81 -3.99 -12.31 3.61
N LYS A 82 -5.25 -11.96 3.85
CA LYS A 82 -5.97 -10.94 3.08
C LYS A 82 -5.71 -9.56 3.68
N VAL A 83 -5.59 -8.56 2.83
CA VAL A 83 -5.41 -7.16 3.21
C VAL A 83 -6.25 -6.26 2.32
N ASN A 84 -6.79 -5.20 2.90
CA ASN A 84 -7.66 -4.25 2.21
C ASN A 84 -6.87 -3.04 1.70
N LYS A 85 -5.64 -2.84 2.21
CA LYS A 85 -4.77 -1.77 1.76
C LYS A 85 -3.28 -2.02 2.01
N VAL A 86 -2.46 -1.27 1.26
CA VAL A 86 -1.03 -1.12 1.47
C VAL A 86 -0.75 0.25 2.08
N LEU A 87 0.05 0.25 3.14
CA LEU A 87 0.58 1.46 3.77
C LEU A 87 2.03 1.66 3.30
N VAL A 88 2.31 2.81 2.69
CA VAL A 88 3.57 3.10 1.99
C VAL A 88 4.39 4.10 2.80
N TYR A 89 5.62 3.71 3.15
CA TYR A 89 6.50 4.48 4.04
C TYR A 89 7.79 4.98 3.37
N ILE A 90 7.96 4.70 2.08
CA ILE A 90 9.21 4.99 1.35
C ILE A 90 9.38 6.49 1.10
N GLU A 91 10.63 6.95 1.04
CA GLU A 91 10.95 8.37 0.81
C GLU A 91 10.30 8.91 -0.48
N ASP A 92 10.43 8.17 -1.58
CA ASP A 92 9.93 8.52 -2.91
C ASP A 92 8.45 8.14 -3.13
N SER A 93 7.64 8.12 -2.07
CA SER A 93 6.24 7.67 -2.14
C SER A 93 5.38 8.51 -3.07
N ASP A 94 5.73 9.78 -3.23
CA ASP A 94 4.95 10.76 -3.99
C ASP A 94 5.07 10.45 -5.48
N ARG A 95 6.30 10.22 -5.95
CA ARG A 95 6.56 9.77 -7.31
C ARG A 95 5.95 8.42 -7.57
N PHE A 96 6.05 7.50 -6.60
CA PHE A 96 5.45 6.18 -6.71
C PHE A 96 3.92 6.25 -6.87
N ALA A 97 3.24 7.04 -6.04
CA ALA A 97 1.79 7.28 -6.14
C ALA A 97 1.43 7.88 -7.50
N HIS A 98 2.13 8.92 -7.93
CA HIS A 98 1.88 9.58 -9.21
C HIS A 98 2.03 8.63 -10.41
N ILE A 99 3.07 7.79 -10.43
CA ILE A 99 3.26 6.79 -11.49
C ILE A 99 2.12 5.76 -11.51
N LEU A 100 1.62 5.37 -10.33
CA LEU A 100 0.49 4.44 -10.25
C LEU A 100 -0.80 5.08 -10.74
N GLU A 101 -1.09 6.32 -10.34
CA GLU A 101 -2.25 7.09 -10.81
C GLU A 101 -2.24 7.23 -12.33
N GLN A 102 -1.11 7.66 -12.91
CA GLN A 102 -0.97 7.74 -14.38
C GLN A 102 -1.26 6.42 -15.09
N LYS A 103 -0.77 5.30 -14.54
CA LYS A 103 -1.02 3.98 -15.13
C LYS A 103 -2.47 3.53 -15.00
N ILE A 104 -3.17 3.93 -13.94
CA ILE A 104 -4.60 3.68 -13.78
C ILE A 104 -5.37 4.47 -14.84
N GLU A 105 -5.08 5.76 -14.99
CA GLU A 105 -5.69 6.64 -15.98
C GLU A 105 -5.46 6.14 -17.42
N ASP A 106 -4.23 5.71 -17.75
CA ASP A 106 -3.90 5.14 -19.06
C ASP A 106 -4.78 3.92 -19.37
N ILE A 107 -4.99 3.03 -18.40
CA ILE A 107 -5.81 1.82 -18.57
C ILE A 107 -7.28 2.17 -18.72
N GLU A 108 -7.80 3.08 -17.90
CA GLU A 108 -9.20 3.50 -17.98
C GLU A 108 -9.49 4.24 -19.28
N GLY A 109 -8.60 5.14 -19.70
CA GLY A 109 -8.68 5.85 -20.96
C GLY A 109 -8.57 4.93 -22.18
N LEU A 110 -7.76 3.86 -22.12
CA LEU A 110 -7.76 2.82 -23.14
C LEU A 110 -9.12 2.12 -23.20
N VAL A 111 -9.70 1.71 -22.06
CA VAL A 111 -11.01 1.05 -22.02
C VAL A 111 -12.14 1.92 -22.61
N THR A 112 -12.09 3.25 -22.43
CA THR A 112 -13.06 4.17 -23.02
C THR A 112 -12.94 4.26 -24.55
N ASN A 113 -11.74 4.16 -25.10
CA ASN A 113 -11.49 4.23 -26.55
C ASN A 113 -11.80 2.93 -27.32
N PHE A 114 -12.09 1.83 -26.61
CA PHE A 114 -12.45 0.53 -27.21
C PHE A 114 -13.94 0.17 -27.03
N LYS A 115 -14.77 1.10 -26.55
CA LYS A 115 -16.25 0.97 -26.50
C LYS A 115 -16.90 1.79 -27.60
#